data_AF-A0A2N2SL77-F1
#
_entry.id   AF-A0A2N2SL77-F1
#
_cell.length_a   1.000
_cell.length_b   1.000
_cell.length_c   1.000
_cell.angle_alpha   90.00
_cell.angle_beta   90.00
_cell.angle_gamma   90.00
#
_symmetry.space_group_name_H-M   'P 1'
#
loop_
_entity.id
_entity.type
_entity.pdbx_description
1 polymer ?
#
loop_
_entity_poly.entity_id
_entity_poly.type
_entity_poly.pdbx_seq_one_letter_code
_entity_poly.pdbx_strand_id
1 'polypeptide(L)'
;MSDREIDQQLVERVQRGDKQAFGLLVSKYQRKLNRLLSRLIRDPAEVEDVAQETFIKAYRALGSFRGESAFYTWLYRIGINTA
;
A
#
# COMPACT_ATOMS: atom_id res chain seq x y z
N MET A 1 -19.99 6.85 -2.24
CA MET A 1 -19.08 5.98 -1.48
C MET A 1 -17.87 6.81 -1.10
N SER A 2 -17.45 6.73 0.16
CA SER A 2 -16.22 7.32 0.64
C SER A 2 -15.01 6.58 0.08
N ASP A 3 -13.88 7.28 0.01
CA ASP A 3 -12.60 6.72 -0.41
C ASP A 3 -12.19 5.50 0.40
N ARG A 4 -12.56 5.45 1.69
CA ARG A 4 -12.30 4.34 2.59
C ARG A 4 -13.12 3.10 2.24
N GLU A 5 -14.39 3.27 1.87
CA GLU A 5 -15.25 2.15 1.45
C GLU A 5 -14.74 1.54 0.14
N ILE A 6 -14.28 2.38 -0.80
CA ILE A 6 -13.70 1.90 -2.06
C ILE A 6 -12.43 1.07 -1.79
N ASP A 7 -11.54 1.57 -0.94
CA ASP A 7 -10.32 0.82 -0.59
C ASP A 7 -10.66 -0.51 0.08
N GLN A 8 -11.63 -0.51 0.99
CA GLN A 8 -12.07 -1.70 1.70
C GLN A 8 -12.60 -2.76 0.73
N GLN A 9 -13.41 -2.36 -0.26
CA GLN A 9 -13.88 -3.29 -1.30
C GLN A 9 -12.74 -3.85 -2.15
N LEU A 10 -11.75 -3.03 -2.49
CA LEU A 10 -10.57 -3.50 -3.22
C LEU A 10 -9.77 -4.49 -2.38
N VAL A 11 -9.55 -4.21 -1.09
CA VAL A 11 -8.89 -5.12 -0.16
C VAL A 11 -9.61 -6.47 -0.09
N GLU A 12 -10.93 -6.47 0.08
CA GLU A 12 -11.74 -7.69 0.14
C GLU A 12 -11.64 -8.52 -1.15
N ARG A 13 -11.62 -7.86 -2.31
CA ARG A 13 -11.41 -8.52 -3.60
C ARG A 13 -10.04 -9.20 -3.66
N VAL A 14 -8.98 -8.52 -3.23
CA VAL A 14 -7.62 -9.10 -3.19
C VAL A 14 -7.57 -10.30 -2.24
N GLN A 15 -8.18 -10.20 -1.06
CA GLN A 15 -8.27 -11.30 -0.10
C GLN A 15 -9.01 -12.52 -0.65
N ARG A 16 -9.95 -12.32 -1.60
CA ARG A 16 -10.65 -13.39 -2.33
C ARG A 16 -9.88 -13.89 -3.56
N GLY A 17 -8.67 -13.41 -3.81
CA GLY A 17 -7.79 -13.87 -4.89
C GLY A 17 -7.80 -13.00 -6.15
N ASP A 18 -8.53 -11.90 -6.18
CA ASP A 18 -8.50 -10.95 -7.30
C ASP A 18 -7.23 -10.11 -7.25
N LYS A 19 -6.19 -10.59 -7.94
CA LYS A 19 -4.88 -9.92 -8.01
C LYS A 19 -4.95 -8.55 -8.70
N GLN A 20 -5.91 -8.34 -9.60
CA GLN A 20 -6.03 -7.07 -10.34
C GLN A 20 -6.52 -5.94 -9.44
N ALA A 21 -7.36 -6.26 -8.44
CA ALA A 21 -7.81 -5.27 -7.46
C ALA A 21 -6.66 -4.64 -6.67
N PHE A 22 -5.55 -5.36 -6.45
CA PHE A 22 -4.37 -4.80 -5.79
C PHE A 22 -3.69 -3.74 -6.65
N GLY A 23 -3.66 -3.92 -7.97
CA GLY A 23 -3.12 -2.93 -8.91
C GLY A 23 -3.83 -1.58 -8.83
N LEU A 24 -5.13 -1.58 -8.50
CA LEU A 24 -5.90 -0.35 -8.27
C LEU A 24 -5.45 0.36 -6.98
N LEU A 25 -5.19 -0.39 -5.91
CA LEU A 25 -4.63 0.16 -4.67
C LEU A 25 -3.22 0.72 -4.89
N VAL A 26 -2.37 0.01 -5.64
CA VAL A 26 -1.02 0.50 -6.02
C VAL A 26 -1.13 1.81 -6.80
N SER A 27 -1.92 1.84 -7.86
CA SER A 27 -2.10 3.03 -8.71
C SER A 27 -2.60 4.24 -7.91
N LYS A 28 -3.51 4.01 -6.96
CA LYS A 28 -4.04 5.06 -6.07
C LYS A 28 -2.97 5.60 -5.12
N TYR A 29 -2.13 4.72 -4.55
CA TYR A 29 -1.28 5.08 -3.42
C TYR A 29 0.21 5.28 -3.73
N GLN A 30 0.70 4.85 -4.89
CA GLN A 30 2.13 4.94 -5.25
C GLN A 30 2.70 6.35 -5.10
N ARG A 31 2.01 7.37 -5.62
CA ARG A 31 2.49 8.76 -5.54
C ARG A 31 2.53 9.28 -4.10
N LYS A 32 1.59 8.82 -3.27
CA LYS A 32 1.50 9.24 -1.87
C LYS A 32 2.58 8.55 -1.02
N LEU A 33 2.84 7.28 -1.30
CA LEU A 33 3.90 6.50 -0.67
C LEU A 33 5.29 7.02 -1.06
N ASN A 34 5.56 7.28 -2.34
CA ASN A 34 6.86 7.84 -2.77
C ASN A 34 7.14 9.17 -2.09
N ARG A 35 6.15 10.07 -2.00
CA ARG A 35 6.29 11.36 -1.27
C ARG A 35 6.52 11.20 0.23
N LEU A 36 6.06 10.11 0.83
CA LEU A 36 6.33 9.79 2.22
C LEU A 36 7.78 9.35 2.38
N LEU A 37 8.19 8.36 1.58
CA LEU A 37 9.51 7.75 1.65
C LEU A 37 10.62 8.73 1.27
N SER A 38 10.36 9.65 0.35
CA SER A 38 11.31 10.72 -0.02
C SER A 38 11.61 11.72 1.10
N ARG A 39 10.91 11.64 2.25
CA ARG A 39 11.25 12.43 3.45
C ARG A 39 12.30 11.74 4.30
N LEU A 40 12.51 10.45 4.10
CA LEU A 40 13.44 9.60 4.85
C LEU A 40 14.66 9.26 3.99
N ILE A 41 14.44 8.98 2.71
CA ILE A 41 15.44 8.56 1.74
C ILE A 41 15.74 9.71 0.79
N ARG A 42 17.03 9.97 0.55
CA ARG A 42 17.49 11.08 -0.32
C ARG A 42 17.52 10.70 -1.80
N ASP A 43 17.90 9.47 -2.11
CA ASP A 43 18.02 9.00 -3.51
C ASP A 43 16.62 8.66 -4.07
N PRO A 44 16.17 9.32 -5.15
CA PRO A 44 14.89 9.00 -5.79
C PRO A 44 14.79 7.55 -6.28
N ALA A 45 15.88 6.93 -6.74
CA ALA A 45 15.86 5.54 -7.20
C ALA A 45 15.59 4.59 -6.02
N GLU A 46 16.27 4.82 -4.89
CA GLU A 46 16.05 4.06 -3.66
C GLU A 46 14.62 4.24 -3.11
N VAL A 47 14.03 5.44 -3.25
CA VAL A 47 12.61 5.67 -2.92
C VAL A 47 11.69 4.76 -3.74
N GLU A 48 11.95 4.62 -5.04
CA GLU A 48 11.13 3.76 -5.92
C GLU A 48 11.27 2.28 -5.53
N ASP A 49 12.50 1.84 -5.24
CA ASP A 49 12.77 0.46 -4.81
C ASP A 49 12.08 0.13 -3.49
N VAL A 50 12.21 0.99 -2.47
CA VAL A 50 11.54 0.82 -1.16
C VAL A 50 10.02 0.88 -1.31
N ALA A 51 9.49 1.72 -2.20
CA ALA A 51 8.05 1.75 -2.48
C ALA A 51 7.55 0.44 -3.09
N GLN A 52 8.28 -0.12 -4.05
CA GLN A 52 7.95 -1.42 -4.64
C GLN A 52 8.00 -2.54 -3.59
N GLU A 53 9.06 -2.59 -2.79
CA GLU A 53 9.19 -3.58 -1.71
C GLU A 53 8.05 -3.46 -0.70
N THR A 54 7.67 -2.23 -0.35
CA THR A 54 6.53 -1.95 0.54
C THR A 54 5.23 -2.52 -0.03
N PHE A 55 4.94 -2.34 -1.33
CA PHE A 55 3.76 -2.92 -1.94
C PHE A 55 3.81 -4.45 -2.02
N ILE A 56 4.99 -5.04 -2.26
CA ILE A 56 5.16 -6.50 -2.23
C ILE A 56 4.89 -7.06 -0.83
N LYS A 57 5.45 -6.43 0.22
CA LYS A 57 5.20 -6.78 1.62
C LYS A 57 3.72 -6.63 1.97
N ALA A 58 3.11 -5.52 1.56
CA ALA A 58 1.69 -5.27 1.75
C ALA A 58 0.83 -6.35 1.08
N TYR A 59 1.09 -6.69 -0.18
CA TYR A 59 0.34 -7.74 -0.89
C TYR A 59 0.41 -9.09 -0.15
N ARG A 60 1.61 -9.49 0.28
CA ARG A 60 1.83 -10.75 1.03
C ARG A 60 1.12 -10.76 2.38
N ALA A 61 1.09 -9.63 3.07
CA ALA A 61 0.45 -9.51 4.39
C ALA A 61 -1.06 -9.24 4.32
N LEU A 62 -1.59 -8.84 3.16
CA LEU A 62 -2.97 -8.34 3.02
C LEU A 62 -4.03 -9.38 3.41
N GLY A 63 -3.74 -10.67 3.25
CA GLY A 63 -4.64 -11.76 3.70
C GLY A 63 -4.93 -11.73 5.20
N SER A 64 -4.04 -11.13 6.01
CA SER A 64 -4.20 -11.00 7.46
C SER A 64 -4.70 -9.62 7.91
N PHE A 65 -4.92 -8.69 6.97
CA PHE A 65 -5.37 -7.34 7.28
C PHE A 65 -6.87 -7.34 7.64
N ARG A 66 -7.17 -6.91 8.87
CA ARG A 66 -8.53 -6.96 9.45
C ARG A 66 -9.40 -5.71 9.19
N GLY A 67 -8.90 -4.68 8.50
CA GLY A 67 -9.68 -3.46 8.23
C GLY A 67 -9.93 -2.54 9.44
N GLU A 68 -9.27 -2.79 10.58
CA GLU A 68 -9.39 -1.97 11.80
C GLU A 68 -8.88 -0.53 11.63
N SER A 69 -8.07 -0.29 10.60
CA SER A 69 -7.61 1.04 10.18
C SER A 69 -7.85 1.24 8.68
N ALA A 70 -7.76 2.48 8.20
CA ALA A 70 -7.76 2.71 6.76
C ALA A 70 -6.56 2.00 6.10
N PHE A 71 -6.77 1.43 4.92
CA PHE A 71 -5.72 0.72 4.18
C PHE A 71 -4.44 1.56 4.07
N TYR A 72 -4.56 2.86 3.75
CA TYR A 72 -3.39 3.73 3.64
C TYR A 72 -2.62 3.90 4.96
N THR A 73 -3.30 3.93 6.11
CA THR A 73 -2.63 4.01 7.42
C THR A 73 -1.82 2.75 7.71
N TRP A 74 -2.34 1.59 7.30
CA TRP A 74 -1.62 0.32 7.42
C TRP A 74 -0.44 0.24 6.44
N LEU A 75 -0.65 0.60 5.16
CA LEU A 75 0.41 0.68 4.14
C LEU A 75 1.53 1.64 4.55
N TYR A 76 1.18 2.79 5.13
CA TYR A 76 2.12 3.77 5.66
C TYR A 76 3.09 3.12 6.65
N ARG A 77 2.59 2.32 7.60
CA ARG A 77 3.43 1.66 8.61
C ARG A 77 4.39 0.66 7.98
N ILE A 78 3.95 -0.08 6.96
CA ILE A 78 4.82 -1.01 6.22
C ILE A 78 5.94 -0.22 5.52
N GLY A 79 5.61 0.92 4.90
CA GLY A 79 6.59 1.77 4.23
C GLY A 79 7.65 2.32 5.18
N ILE A 80 7.23 2.86 6.33
CA ILE A 80 8.16 3.36 7.35
C ILE A 80 9.07 2.26 7.90
N ASN A 81 8.55 1.03 8.05
CA ASN A 81 9.35 -0.10 8.55
C ASN A 81 10.24 -0.73 7.46
N THR A 82 10.09 -0.32 6.19
CA THR A 82 10.89 -0.83 5.07
C THR A 82 11.99 0.14 4.64
N ALA A 83 11.81 1.45 4.87
CA ALA A 83 12.85 2.48 4.75
C ALA A 83 13.87 2.39 5.90
#